data_AF-A0A7J7JJH9-F1
#
_entry.id   AF-A0A7J7JJH9-F1
#
_cell.length_a   1.000
_cell.length_b   1.000
_cell.length_c   1.000
_cell.angle_alpha   90.00
_cell.angle_beta   90.00
_cell.angle_gamma   90.00
#
_symmetry.space_group_name_H-M   'P 1'
#
loop_
_entity.id
_entity.type
_entity.pdbx_description
1 polymer ?
#
loop_
_entity_poly.entity_id
_entity_poly.type
_entity_poly.pdbx_seq_one_letter_code
_entity_poly.pdbx_strand_id
1 'polypeptide(L)'
;MRKVEILYASMGVDKLFASPKLIENLQDFNQLVKEMTEKDFVEKATQNRPNTSWSVHKITNITLYVFPIPDHNIGCPISPSERTKQNKAIITASTDTTGRLYEDNLCLFRALAYSKGQQSTLTQSTKHYYEMYLNGMNKLNQDFKGVPLSDLRFAERILNCSINVYTLEYNTGKEANAKLMYRATTNYKHKLNLHLEESHFSWIKNISLYTKSYKCTFCNKLMKSVRALNSHNTECTAGEITLCIPTGYILRLDLFSKSLKMFTSQLMKIDDIIRTLLYLIVKR
;
A
#
# COMPACT_ATOMS: atom_id res chain seq x y z
N MET A 1 -33.43 23.29 32.39
CA MET A 1 -32.26 22.95 31.52
C MET A 1 -32.75 22.00 30.43
N ARG A 2 -32.26 22.07 29.18
CA ARG A 2 -32.52 21.03 28.18
C ARG A 2 -31.61 19.82 28.47
N LYS A 3 -32.18 18.63 28.64
CA LYS A 3 -31.41 17.41 28.91
C LYS A 3 -30.90 16.84 27.59
N VAL A 4 -29.61 17.06 27.29
CA VAL A 4 -28.95 16.49 26.10
C VAL A 4 -28.47 15.08 26.44
N GLU A 5 -29.17 14.08 25.90
CA GLU A 5 -28.78 12.67 26.03
C GLU A 5 -28.04 12.24 24.77
N ILE A 6 -26.75 11.91 24.91
CA ILE A 6 -25.90 11.44 23.81
C ILE A 6 -26.15 9.94 23.60
N LEU A 7 -27.00 9.61 22.64
CA LEU A 7 -27.14 8.25 22.15
C LEU A 7 -25.89 7.86 21.35
N TYR A 8 -25.06 6.99 21.93
CA TYR A 8 -24.06 6.25 21.16
C TYR A 8 -24.79 5.20 20.31
N ALA A 9 -24.47 5.15 19.01
CA ALA A 9 -24.89 4.07 18.12
C ALA A 9 -24.05 2.78 18.36
N SER A 10 -24.09 2.28 19.60
CA SER A 10 -23.56 0.97 19.97
C SER A 10 -24.63 -0.10 19.71
N MET A 11 -24.24 -1.20 19.07
CA MET A 11 -25.12 -2.24 18.48
C MET A 11 -25.86 -1.79 17.22
N GLY A 12 -25.12 -1.76 16.10
CA GLY A 12 -25.63 -1.45 14.77
C GLY A 12 -24.93 -0.26 14.14
N VAL A 13 -23.76 -0.48 13.54
CA VAL A 13 -23.08 0.56 12.75
C VAL A 13 -23.88 0.78 11.47
N ASP A 14 -24.63 1.89 11.45
CA ASP A 14 -25.56 2.23 10.38
C ASP A 14 -24.80 2.62 9.10
N LYS A 15 -24.48 1.61 8.27
CA LYS A 15 -23.51 1.75 7.19
C LYS A 15 -23.93 2.81 6.15
N LEU A 16 -22.98 3.64 5.74
CA LEU A 16 -23.17 4.61 4.65
C LEU A 16 -23.27 3.93 3.27
N PHE A 17 -22.66 2.76 3.12
CA PHE A 17 -22.71 1.92 1.93
C PHE A 17 -23.05 0.48 2.34
N ALA A 18 -23.90 -0.21 1.58
CA ALA A 18 -24.28 -1.60 1.87
C ALA A 18 -23.07 -2.54 1.85
N SER A 19 -22.19 -2.34 0.87
CA SER A 19 -20.89 -3.00 0.68
C SER A 19 -19.74 -1.99 0.76
N PRO A 20 -18.49 -2.44 1.02
CA PRO A 20 -17.31 -1.63 0.79
C PRO A 20 -17.20 -1.20 -0.68
N LYS A 21 -16.65 -0.01 -0.92
CA LYS A 21 -16.33 0.50 -2.26
C LYS A 21 -14.85 0.26 -2.55
N LEU A 22 -14.55 -0.33 -3.71
CA LEU A 22 -13.20 -0.41 -4.24
C LEU A 22 -12.78 0.97 -4.75
N ILE A 23 -11.50 1.32 -4.59
CA ILE A 23 -10.90 2.55 -5.12
C ILE A 23 -9.56 2.13 -5.74
N GLU A 24 -9.54 1.95 -7.05
CA GLU A 24 -8.34 1.61 -7.81
C GLU A 24 -7.68 2.88 -8.38
N ASN A 25 -8.49 3.90 -8.67
CA ASN A 25 -8.05 5.11 -9.35
C ASN A 25 -8.81 6.38 -8.89
N LEU A 26 -8.44 7.53 -9.45
CA LEU A 26 -8.99 8.86 -9.11
C LEU A 26 -10.46 9.05 -9.53
N GLN A 27 -10.91 8.40 -10.60
CA GLN A 27 -12.32 8.45 -11.02
C GLN A 27 -13.21 7.75 -9.99
N ASP A 28 -12.81 6.57 -9.49
CA ASP A 28 -13.51 5.85 -8.42
C ASP A 28 -13.60 6.69 -7.14
N PHE A 29 -12.50 7.36 -6.78
CA PHE A 29 -12.45 8.25 -5.62
C PHE A 29 -13.41 9.44 -5.77
N ASN A 30 -13.41 10.11 -6.92
CA ASN A 30 -14.35 11.21 -7.19
C ASN A 30 -15.82 10.71 -7.21
N GLN A 31 -16.07 9.51 -7.73
CA GLN A 31 -17.40 8.88 -7.72
C GLN A 31 -17.83 8.51 -6.30
N LEU A 32 -16.94 8.03 -5.44
CA LEU A 32 -17.21 7.82 -4.01
C LEU A 32 -17.58 9.14 -3.32
N VAL A 33 -16.81 10.20 -3.55
CA VAL A 33 -17.08 11.55 -2.99
C VAL A 33 -18.43 12.08 -3.48
N LYS A 34 -18.78 11.85 -4.75
CA LYS A 34 -20.10 12.17 -5.30
C LYS A 34 -21.21 11.38 -4.61
N GLU A 35 -21.09 10.05 -4.49
CA GLU A 35 -22.07 9.20 -3.78
C GLU A 35 -22.18 9.49 -2.27
N MET A 36 -21.15 10.07 -1.66
CA MET A 36 -21.25 10.61 -0.30
C MET A 36 -22.05 11.92 -0.28
N THR A 37 -21.85 12.80 -1.26
CA THR A 37 -22.51 14.12 -1.32
C THR A 37 -23.99 14.02 -1.72
N GLU A 38 -24.35 13.08 -2.59
CA GLU A 38 -25.73 12.89 -3.11
C GLU A 38 -26.67 12.15 -2.15
N LYS A 39 -26.19 11.64 -1.00
CA LYS A 39 -27.04 10.96 -0.02
C LYS A 39 -27.63 11.94 0.98
N ASP A 40 -28.95 11.95 1.11
CA ASP A 40 -29.58 12.63 2.24
C ASP A 40 -29.39 11.80 3.53
N PHE A 41 -28.29 12.09 4.22
CA PHE A 41 -28.01 11.52 5.53
C PHE A 41 -29.04 11.97 6.59
N VAL A 42 -29.64 13.16 6.45
CA VAL A 42 -30.60 13.73 7.41
C VAL A 42 -31.92 12.99 7.31
N GLU A 43 -32.39 12.68 6.11
CA GLU A 43 -33.56 11.83 5.90
C GLU A 43 -33.32 10.43 6.47
N LYS A 44 -32.19 9.78 6.14
CA LYS A 44 -31.87 8.43 6.67
C LYS A 44 -31.84 8.40 8.20
N ALA A 45 -31.20 9.40 8.83
CA ALA A 45 -31.20 9.53 10.29
C ALA A 45 -32.60 9.86 10.87
N THR A 46 -33.49 10.47 10.08
CA THR A 46 -34.87 10.81 10.48
C THR A 46 -35.81 9.62 10.36
N GLN A 47 -35.56 8.70 9.42
CA GLN A 47 -36.22 7.40 9.35
C GLN A 47 -35.83 6.53 10.56
N ASN A 48 -34.54 6.53 10.95
CA ASN A 48 -34.01 5.72 12.05
C ASN A 48 -34.18 6.32 13.47
N ARG A 49 -35.07 7.31 13.66
CA ARG A 49 -35.29 7.97 14.96
C ARG A 49 -36.21 7.14 15.89
N PRO A 50 -36.02 7.16 17.23
CA PRO A 50 -36.82 6.32 18.15
C PRO A 50 -38.32 6.64 18.18
N ASN A 51 -38.72 7.91 17.97
CA ASN A 51 -40.11 8.33 17.77
C ASN A 51 -40.17 9.81 17.30
N THR A 52 -41.38 10.32 17.08
CA THR A 52 -41.67 11.66 16.53
C THR A 52 -41.23 12.85 17.39
N SER A 53 -40.96 12.67 18.70
CA SER A 53 -40.42 13.75 19.56
C SER A 53 -38.96 14.10 19.30
N TRP A 54 -38.24 13.22 18.57
CA TRP A 54 -36.86 13.44 18.15
C TRP A 54 -36.81 14.09 16.77
N SER A 55 -35.92 15.07 16.60
CA SER A 55 -35.58 15.68 15.32
C SER A 55 -34.09 15.50 15.04
N VAL A 56 -33.73 15.04 13.84
CA VAL A 56 -32.33 15.04 13.44
C VAL A 56 -31.85 16.48 13.38
N HIS A 57 -30.78 16.75 14.12
CA HIS A 57 -30.11 18.04 14.06
C HIS A 57 -28.59 17.89 13.82
N LYS A 58 -27.91 16.73 13.97
CA LYS A 58 -26.52 16.47 13.45
C LYS A 58 -26.37 15.05 12.94
N ILE A 59 -25.27 14.82 12.24
CA ILE A 59 -24.53 13.55 12.27
C ILE A 59 -23.09 13.85 12.73
N THR A 60 -22.70 13.27 13.87
CA THR A 60 -21.36 13.44 14.44
C THR A 60 -20.51 12.21 14.11
N ASN A 61 -19.22 12.41 13.84
CA ASN A 61 -18.22 11.34 13.75
C ASN A 61 -18.43 10.32 12.61
N ILE A 62 -18.45 10.78 11.35
CA ILE A 62 -18.30 9.89 10.19
C ILE A 62 -16.96 9.16 10.32
N THR A 63 -17.01 7.83 10.50
CA THR A 63 -15.81 7.00 10.62
C THR A 63 -15.59 6.25 9.30
N LEU A 64 -14.54 6.61 8.57
CA LEU A 64 -14.13 5.93 7.34
C LEU A 64 -13.08 4.87 7.65
N TYR A 65 -13.46 3.61 7.45
CA TYR A 65 -12.54 2.47 7.55
C TYR A 65 -11.88 2.24 6.19
N VAL A 66 -10.66 2.76 6.02
CA VAL A 66 -9.86 2.51 4.82
C VAL A 66 -9.04 1.23 5.03
N PHE A 67 -9.23 0.24 4.16
CA PHE A 67 -8.45 -0.98 4.12
C PHE A 67 -7.55 -0.94 2.88
N PRO A 68 -6.21 -0.96 3.02
CA PRO A 68 -5.35 -1.18 1.87
C PRO A 68 -5.62 -2.58 1.31
N ILE A 69 -5.71 -2.72 -0.01
CA ILE A 69 -5.86 -4.02 -0.67
C ILE A 69 -4.61 -4.84 -0.34
N PRO A 70 -4.73 -6.00 0.36
CA PRO A 70 -3.59 -6.86 0.58
C PRO A 70 -3.12 -7.40 -0.77
N ASP A 71 -1.80 -7.44 -0.97
CA ASP A 71 -1.19 -8.08 -2.14
C ASP A 71 -1.60 -7.49 -3.51
N HIS A 72 -1.68 -6.15 -3.59
CA HIS A 72 -1.88 -5.45 -4.87
C HIS A 72 -0.72 -5.70 -5.86
N ASN A 73 -1.00 -5.58 -7.17
CA ASN A 73 0.00 -5.76 -8.22
C ASN A 73 1.11 -4.71 -8.15
N ILE A 74 2.37 -5.14 -8.16
CA ILE A 74 3.55 -4.27 -8.20
C ILE A 74 4.07 -4.22 -9.64
N GLY A 75 4.27 -3.01 -10.15
CA GLY A 75 4.45 -2.75 -11.59
C GLY A 75 4.50 -1.27 -11.91
N CYS A 76 3.66 -0.49 -11.20
CA CYS A 76 3.25 0.88 -11.49
C CYS A 76 4.38 1.85 -11.91
N PRO A 77 4.13 2.73 -12.90
CA PRO A 77 5.06 3.77 -13.31
C PRO A 77 5.09 4.97 -12.33
N ILE A 78 5.86 4.84 -11.24
CA ILE A 78 6.09 5.94 -10.29
C ILE A 78 7.40 6.69 -10.61
N SER A 79 7.46 8.00 -10.29
CA SER A 79 8.75 8.65 -10.05
C SER A 79 9.25 8.24 -8.66
N PRO A 80 10.40 7.57 -8.52
CA PRO A 80 10.98 7.24 -7.23
C PRO A 80 11.25 8.49 -6.40
N SER A 81 11.27 8.37 -5.07
CA SER A 81 11.57 9.51 -4.20
C SER A 81 13.03 9.95 -4.34
N GLU A 82 13.31 11.22 -4.02
CA GLU A 82 14.68 11.74 -4.02
C GLU A 82 15.62 10.95 -3.10
N ARG A 83 15.09 10.33 -2.05
CA ARG A 83 15.88 9.46 -1.15
C ARG A 83 16.26 8.15 -1.83
N THR A 84 15.37 7.58 -2.63
CA THR A 84 15.62 6.38 -3.44
C THR A 84 16.63 6.68 -4.54
N LYS A 85 16.48 7.80 -5.25
CA LYS A 85 17.44 8.28 -6.27
C LYS A 85 18.84 8.54 -5.69
N GLN A 86 18.92 9.12 -4.48
CA GLN A 86 20.19 9.38 -3.79
C GLN A 86 20.84 8.11 -3.20
N ASN A 87 20.11 7.02 -3.01
CA ASN A 87 20.64 5.79 -2.45
C ASN A 87 21.47 5.02 -3.50
N LYS A 88 22.80 5.19 -3.45
CA LYS A 88 23.78 4.54 -4.35
C LYS A 88 23.72 3.01 -4.39
N ALA A 89 23.01 2.36 -3.47
CA ALA A 89 22.76 0.92 -3.48
C ALA A 89 21.65 0.45 -4.43
N ILE A 90 20.82 1.37 -4.93
CA ILE A 90 19.63 1.09 -5.73
C ILE A 90 19.91 1.45 -7.21
N ILE A 91 19.32 0.68 -8.13
CA ILE A 91 19.05 1.11 -9.51
C ILE A 91 17.54 1.13 -9.66
N THR A 92 16.97 2.31 -9.90
CA THR A 92 15.50 2.48 -9.87
C THR A 92 14.80 1.69 -10.97
N ALA A 93 15.41 1.62 -12.16
CA ALA A 93 14.86 1.02 -13.38
C ALA A 93 13.53 1.67 -13.87
N SER A 94 13.21 2.86 -13.37
CA SER A 94 11.97 3.60 -13.62
C SER A 94 11.97 4.42 -14.90
N THR A 95 13.14 4.75 -15.47
CA THR A 95 13.29 5.60 -16.65
C THR A 95 14.08 4.94 -17.77
N ASP A 96 13.80 5.34 -19.01
CA ASP A 96 14.59 4.99 -20.19
C ASP A 96 15.91 5.79 -20.31
N THR A 97 16.64 5.59 -21.40
CA THR A 97 17.89 6.30 -21.71
C THR A 97 17.72 7.78 -22.06
N THR A 98 16.49 8.24 -22.30
CA THR A 98 16.14 9.65 -22.53
C THR A 98 15.66 10.36 -21.24
N GLY A 99 15.53 9.62 -20.14
CA GLY A 99 15.02 10.11 -18.86
C GLY A 99 13.49 10.10 -18.75
N ARG A 100 12.76 9.59 -19.76
CA ARG A 100 11.31 9.40 -19.69
C ARG A 100 10.99 8.24 -18.76
N LEU A 101 9.92 8.36 -17.97
CA LEU A 101 9.42 7.22 -17.19
C LEU A 101 8.92 6.12 -18.14
N TYR A 102 9.16 4.86 -17.79
CA TYR A 102 8.43 3.76 -18.40
C TYR A 102 6.97 3.81 -17.92
N GLU A 103 6.00 3.58 -18.81
CA GLU A 103 4.57 3.59 -18.49
C GLU A 103 3.96 2.18 -18.34
N ASP A 104 4.79 1.14 -18.48
CA ASP A 104 4.40 -0.26 -18.36
C ASP A 104 4.73 -0.90 -17.00
N ASN A 105 4.08 -2.03 -16.71
CA ASN A 105 4.17 -2.72 -15.43
C ASN A 105 5.41 -3.66 -15.29
N LEU A 106 6.45 -3.51 -16.11
CA LEU A 106 7.53 -4.51 -16.25
C LEU A 106 8.74 -4.30 -15.30
N CYS A 107 8.60 -3.52 -14.23
CA CYS A 107 9.71 -3.15 -13.33
C CYS A 107 10.45 -4.36 -12.70
N LEU A 108 9.75 -5.45 -12.35
CA LEU A 108 10.36 -6.70 -11.89
C LEU A 108 11.36 -7.27 -12.91
N PHE A 109 10.95 -7.31 -14.18
CA PHE A 109 11.74 -7.91 -15.27
C PHE A 109 12.92 -7.03 -15.65
N ARG A 110 12.77 -5.70 -15.58
CA ARG A 110 13.90 -4.75 -15.67
C ARG A 110 14.89 -4.97 -14.55
N ALA A 111 14.44 -5.04 -13.30
CA ALA A 111 15.29 -5.26 -12.13
C ALA A 111 16.07 -6.59 -12.24
N LEU A 112 15.43 -7.65 -12.75
CA LEU A 112 16.10 -8.92 -13.07
C LEU A 112 17.17 -8.75 -14.17
N ALA A 113 16.85 -8.10 -15.29
CA ALA A 113 17.79 -7.86 -16.38
C ALA A 113 19.01 -7.02 -15.94
N TYR A 114 18.79 -5.93 -15.18
CA TYR A 114 19.86 -5.16 -14.55
C TYR A 114 20.74 -6.04 -13.64
N SER A 115 20.13 -6.88 -12.81
CA SER A 115 20.86 -7.77 -11.89
C SER A 115 21.69 -8.85 -12.58
N LYS A 116 21.31 -9.25 -13.80
CA LYS A 116 22.05 -10.20 -14.66
C LYS A 116 23.07 -9.50 -15.58
N GLY A 117 23.31 -8.20 -15.41
CA GLY A 117 24.28 -7.42 -16.20
C GLY A 117 23.79 -7.02 -17.60
N GLN A 118 22.53 -7.29 -17.94
CA GLN A 118 22.00 -7.17 -19.30
C GLN A 118 21.51 -5.74 -19.61
N GLN A 119 22.33 -4.74 -19.28
CA GLN A 119 21.96 -3.32 -19.43
C GLN A 119 21.96 -2.87 -20.89
N SER A 120 22.87 -3.40 -21.71
CA SER A 120 22.94 -3.12 -23.16
C SER A 120 21.75 -3.71 -23.95
N THR A 121 21.16 -4.80 -23.45
CA THR A 121 20.01 -5.49 -24.06
C THR A 121 18.72 -5.32 -23.25
N LEU A 122 18.64 -4.29 -22.40
CA LEU A 122 17.63 -4.17 -21.33
C LEU A 122 16.20 -4.42 -21.82
N THR A 123 15.78 -3.81 -22.94
CA THR A 123 14.44 -3.97 -23.51
C THR A 123 14.16 -5.41 -23.93
N GLN A 124 15.11 -6.06 -24.62
CA GLN A 124 14.99 -7.45 -25.08
C GLN A 124 14.97 -8.43 -23.90
N SER A 125 15.84 -8.23 -22.92
CA SER A 125 15.89 -9.02 -21.69
C SER A 125 14.65 -8.87 -20.83
N THR A 126 14.13 -7.65 -20.70
CA THR A 126 12.88 -7.35 -19.97
C THR A 126 11.70 -8.05 -20.64
N LYS A 127 11.59 -7.96 -21.97
CA LYS A 127 10.57 -8.64 -22.76
C LYS A 127 10.68 -10.17 -22.62
N HIS A 128 11.88 -10.74 -22.74
CA HIS A 128 12.10 -12.17 -22.59
C HIS A 128 11.68 -12.70 -21.21
N TYR A 129 12.05 -12.03 -20.12
CA TYR A 129 11.63 -12.44 -18.77
C TYR A 129 10.13 -12.23 -18.51
N TYR A 130 9.53 -11.22 -19.14
CA TYR A 130 8.08 -11.02 -19.13
C TYR A 130 7.33 -12.15 -19.84
N GLU A 131 7.76 -12.52 -21.06
CA GLU A 131 7.19 -13.62 -21.84
C GLU A 131 7.35 -14.98 -21.14
N MET A 132 8.52 -15.24 -20.52
CA MET A 132 8.70 -16.40 -19.66
C MET A 132 7.68 -16.44 -18.51
N TYR A 133 7.47 -15.31 -17.82
CA TYR A 133 6.54 -15.22 -16.72
C TYR A 133 5.08 -15.39 -17.16
N LEU A 134 4.63 -14.75 -18.23
CA LEU A 134 3.26 -14.94 -18.76
C LEU A 134 3.00 -16.40 -19.11
N ASN A 135 3.91 -17.03 -19.88
CA ASN A 135 3.78 -18.42 -20.30
C ASN A 135 3.80 -19.38 -19.09
N GLY A 136 4.69 -19.15 -18.12
CA GLY A 136 4.78 -19.95 -16.89
C GLY A 136 3.61 -19.77 -15.92
N MET A 137 2.87 -18.67 -16.02
CA MET A 137 1.65 -18.38 -15.23
C MET A 137 0.35 -18.66 -16.01
N ASN A 138 0.43 -19.03 -17.29
CA ASN A 138 -0.70 -19.14 -18.22
C ASN A 138 -1.59 -17.88 -18.26
N LYS A 139 -0.98 -16.68 -18.25
CA LYS A 139 -1.66 -15.37 -18.29
C LYS A 139 -1.51 -14.72 -19.68
N LEU A 140 -2.56 -14.06 -20.18
CA LEU A 140 -2.48 -13.27 -21.41
C LEU A 140 -1.90 -11.88 -21.14
N ASN A 141 -1.29 -11.26 -22.16
CA ASN A 141 -0.65 -9.94 -22.09
C ASN A 141 -1.63 -8.84 -21.63
N GLN A 142 -2.88 -8.86 -22.11
CA GLN A 142 -3.92 -7.87 -21.78
C GLN A 142 -4.30 -7.83 -20.28
N ASP A 143 -4.18 -8.98 -19.61
CA ASP A 143 -4.54 -9.17 -18.20
C ASP A 143 -3.41 -8.74 -17.25
N PHE A 144 -2.22 -8.47 -17.77
CA PHE A 144 -1.04 -8.17 -16.95
C PHE A 144 -1.06 -6.76 -16.36
N LYS A 145 -1.35 -6.67 -15.06
CA LYS A 145 -1.34 -5.41 -14.28
C LYS A 145 -0.13 -5.27 -13.34
N GLY A 146 0.90 -6.11 -13.52
CA GLY A 146 2.05 -6.22 -12.62
C GLY A 146 2.17 -7.60 -11.97
N VAL A 147 3.05 -7.71 -10.97
CA VAL A 147 3.30 -8.94 -10.20
C VAL A 147 3.06 -8.66 -8.72
N PRO A 148 2.07 -9.29 -8.06
CA PRO A 148 1.86 -9.15 -6.61
C PRO A 148 2.93 -9.91 -5.81
N LEU A 149 2.99 -9.73 -4.48
CA LEU A 149 3.98 -10.39 -3.63
C LEU A 149 3.72 -11.90 -3.48
N SER A 150 2.48 -12.37 -3.57
CA SER A 150 2.17 -13.82 -3.59
C SER A 150 2.75 -14.54 -4.82
N ASP A 151 2.60 -13.93 -6.00
CA ASP A 151 3.09 -14.48 -7.28
C ASP A 151 4.63 -14.59 -7.32
N LEU A 152 5.36 -13.89 -6.45
CA LEU A 152 6.83 -14.01 -6.39
C LEU A 152 7.29 -15.45 -6.17
N ARG A 153 6.53 -16.29 -5.46
CA ARG A 153 6.88 -17.72 -5.27
C ARG A 153 6.90 -18.50 -6.60
N PHE A 154 6.06 -18.11 -7.55
CA PHE A 154 6.03 -18.68 -8.90
C PHE A 154 7.07 -17.99 -9.79
N ALA A 155 7.21 -16.66 -9.70
CA ALA A 155 8.23 -15.91 -10.40
C ALA A 155 9.66 -16.38 -10.08
N GLU A 156 9.98 -16.70 -8.82
CA GLU A 156 11.27 -17.29 -8.41
C GLU A 156 11.62 -18.52 -9.26
N ARG A 157 10.63 -19.41 -9.45
CA ARG A 157 10.78 -20.68 -10.17
C ARG A 157 10.89 -20.47 -11.67
N ILE A 158 10.01 -19.67 -12.25
CA ILE A 158 9.96 -19.40 -13.69
C ILE A 158 11.22 -18.64 -14.16
N LEU A 159 11.67 -17.66 -13.36
CA LEU A 159 12.81 -16.79 -13.70
C LEU A 159 14.17 -17.35 -13.22
N ASN A 160 14.15 -18.50 -12.53
CA ASN A 160 15.30 -19.21 -11.97
C ASN A 160 16.20 -18.30 -11.11
N CYS A 161 15.57 -17.62 -10.14
CA CYS A 161 16.26 -16.71 -9.22
C CYS A 161 15.55 -16.60 -7.87
N SER A 162 16.31 -16.46 -6.79
CA SER A 162 15.77 -16.28 -5.45
C SER A 162 15.52 -14.80 -5.15
N ILE A 163 14.28 -14.44 -4.85
CA ILE A 163 13.82 -13.05 -4.76
C ILE A 163 13.66 -12.63 -3.29
N ASN A 164 14.25 -11.51 -2.88
CA ASN A 164 13.97 -10.88 -1.58
C ASN A 164 13.49 -9.45 -1.83
N VAL A 165 12.38 -9.04 -1.21
CA VAL A 165 11.85 -7.68 -1.31
C VAL A 165 12.03 -6.95 0.01
N TYR A 166 12.56 -5.72 -0.04
CA TYR A 166 12.74 -4.84 1.10
C TYR A 166 12.09 -3.47 0.84
N THR A 167 11.51 -2.85 1.86
CA THR A 167 11.12 -1.42 1.82
C THR A 167 11.90 -0.63 2.89
N LEU A 168 11.94 0.70 2.77
CA LEU A 168 12.69 1.58 3.68
C LEU A 168 11.75 2.35 4.62
N GLU A 169 11.73 1.97 5.90
CA GLU A 169 11.03 2.71 6.95
C GLU A 169 11.95 3.80 7.53
N TYR A 170 11.68 5.06 7.21
CA TYR A 170 12.46 6.22 7.66
C TYR A 170 12.05 6.68 9.06
N ASN A 171 13.00 6.67 10.01
CA ASN A 171 12.78 7.19 11.37
C ASN A 171 12.94 8.72 11.42
N THR A 172 12.46 9.32 12.52
CA THR A 172 12.76 10.71 12.92
C THR A 172 14.26 10.86 13.22
N GLY A 173 15.04 11.13 12.16
CA GLY A 173 16.51 11.21 12.22
C GLY A 173 17.22 11.03 10.86
N LYS A 174 16.49 10.96 9.74
CA LYS A 174 16.96 10.63 8.38
C LYS A 174 17.45 9.18 8.18
N GLU A 175 17.83 8.47 9.24
CA GLU A 175 18.18 7.04 9.13
C GLU A 175 16.97 6.17 8.76
N ALA A 176 17.21 5.19 7.90
CA ALA A 176 16.18 4.35 7.29
C ALA A 176 16.44 2.87 7.59
N ASN A 177 15.43 2.15 8.09
CA ASN A 177 15.54 0.72 8.37
C ASN A 177 14.94 -0.08 7.20
N ALA A 178 15.64 -1.11 6.73
CA ALA A 178 15.11 -2.00 5.71
C ALA A 178 14.23 -3.08 6.33
N LYS A 179 12.93 -3.06 6.01
CA LYS A 179 11.96 -4.08 6.38
C LYS A 179 11.81 -5.09 5.25
N LEU A 180 11.99 -6.37 5.54
CA LEU A 180 11.88 -7.46 4.57
C LEU A 180 10.40 -7.80 4.32
N MET A 181 9.87 -7.37 3.18
CA MET A 181 8.48 -7.58 2.77
C MET A 181 8.23 -8.99 2.21
N TYR A 182 9.24 -9.58 1.56
CA TYR A 182 9.20 -10.96 1.03
C TYR A 182 10.57 -11.60 1.16
N ARG A 183 10.62 -12.85 1.63
CA ARG A 183 11.83 -13.68 1.72
C ARG A 183 11.78 -14.75 0.63
N ALA A 184 12.90 -14.97 -0.06
CA ALA A 184 13.05 -16.05 -1.03
C ALA A 184 12.61 -17.40 -0.45
N THR A 185 11.73 -18.10 -1.16
CA THR A 185 11.31 -19.48 -0.84
C THR A 185 12.23 -20.52 -1.49
N THR A 186 13.17 -20.06 -2.30
CA THR A 186 14.12 -20.87 -3.09
C THR A 186 15.57 -20.57 -2.71
N ASN A 187 16.51 -21.41 -3.17
CA ASN A 187 17.95 -21.17 -3.03
C ASN A 187 18.68 -21.34 -4.38
N TYR A 188 18.19 -20.64 -5.40
CA TYR A 188 18.85 -20.54 -6.70
C TYR A 188 20.17 -19.77 -6.60
N LYS A 189 21.08 -20.02 -7.55
CA LYS A 189 22.40 -19.37 -7.62
C LYS A 189 22.29 -17.85 -7.82
N HIS A 190 21.32 -17.40 -8.62
CA HIS A 190 21.05 -15.98 -8.82
C HIS A 190 20.13 -15.44 -7.71
N LYS A 191 20.52 -14.34 -7.07
CA LYS A 191 19.77 -13.74 -5.95
C LYS A 191 19.39 -12.29 -6.27
N LEU A 192 18.10 -12.06 -6.46
CA LEU A 192 17.52 -10.77 -6.80
C LEU A 192 17.02 -10.08 -5.54
N ASN A 193 17.75 -9.08 -5.05
CA ASN A 193 17.30 -8.22 -3.97
C ASN A 193 16.59 -6.99 -4.57
N LEU A 194 15.33 -6.77 -4.18
CA LEU A 194 14.47 -5.71 -4.67
C LEU A 194 14.18 -4.70 -3.57
N HIS A 195 14.17 -3.43 -3.95
CA HIS A 195 13.58 -2.34 -3.20
C HIS A 195 12.14 -2.15 -3.67
N LEU A 196 11.21 -2.02 -2.74
CA LEU A 196 9.82 -1.68 -2.98
C LEU A 196 9.54 -0.28 -2.41
N GLU A 197 9.29 0.66 -3.32
CA GLU A 197 8.74 1.99 -3.05
C GLU A 197 7.35 2.05 -3.68
N GLU A 198 6.34 2.39 -2.88
CA GLU A 198 4.91 2.35 -3.25
C GLU A 198 4.52 1.04 -3.95
N SER A 199 4.33 1.06 -5.27
CA SER A 199 3.96 -0.08 -6.11
C SER A 199 4.96 -0.35 -7.25
N HIS A 200 6.25 -0.03 -7.05
CA HIS A 200 7.33 -0.22 -8.02
C HIS A 200 8.51 -1.03 -7.44
N PHE A 201 9.08 -1.94 -8.24
CA PHE A 201 10.30 -2.69 -7.91
C PHE A 201 11.56 -2.06 -8.51
N SER A 202 12.54 -1.77 -7.67
CA SER A 202 13.88 -1.33 -8.07
C SER A 202 14.94 -2.35 -7.65
N TRP A 203 16.08 -2.45 -8.35
CA TRP A 203 17.12 -3.43 -8.01
C TRP A 203 18.08 -2.91 -6.94
N ILE A 204 18.30 -3.68 -5.86
CA ILE A 204 19.35 -3.41 -4.87
C ILE A 204 20.65 -4.08 -5.32
N LYS A 205 21.52 -3.31 -5.99
CA LYS A 205 22.82 -3.79 -6.49
C LYS A 205 23.87 -4.03 -5.41
N ASN A 206 23.77 -3.35 -4.27
CA ASN A 206 24.68 -3.56 -3.14
C ASN A 206 23.94 -3.48 -1.81
N ILE A 207 23.55 -4.64 -1.28
CA ILE A 207 22.79 -4.75 -0.03
C ILE A 207 23.55 -4.16 1.18
N SER A 208 24.89 -4.22 1.20
CA SER A 208 25.69 -3.64 2.29
C SER A 208 25.67 -2.10 2.32
N LEU A 209 25.32 -1.45 1.21
CA LEU A 209 25.17 0.00 1.12
C LEU A 209 23.70 0.46 1.22
N TYR A 210 22.73 -0.46 1.15
CA TYR A 210 21.31 -0.15 1.08
C TYR A 210 20.78 0.46 2.38
N THR A 211 21.24 -0.05 3.53
CA THR A 211 21.06 0.53 4.86
C THR A 211 22.03 -0.09 5.88
N LYS A 212 22.23 0.63 7.00
CA LYS A 212 22.92 0.16 8.22
C LYS A 212 22.08 -0.82 9.06
N SER A 213 20.75 -0.83 8.92
CA SER A 213 19.84 -1.49 9.86
C SER A 213 18.66 -2.20 9.17
N TYR A 214 18.41 -3.42 9.60
CA TYR A 214 17.43 -4.34 9.04
C TYR A 214 16.37 -4.69 10.08
N LYS A 215 15.10 -4.76 9.68
CA LYS A 215 13.95 -4.90 10.59
C LYS A 215 13.17 -6.18 10.30
N CYS A 216 12.95 -6.99 11.32
CA CYS A 216 12.03 -8.13 11.25
C CYS A 216 10.57 -7.66 11.16
N THR A 217 9.79 -8.28 10.28
CA THR A 217 8.36 -7.99 10.09
C THR A 217 7.49 -8.40 11.27
N PHE A 218 7.81 -9.51 11.92
CA PHE A 218 7.00 -10.08 12.99
C PHE A 218 7.26 -9.41 14.35
N CYS A 219 8.50 -9.45 14.83
CA CYS A 219 8.86 -8.92 16.16
C CYS A 219 9.33 -7.45 16.16
N ASN A 220 9.42 -6.79 14.99
CA ASN A 220 9.96 -5.43 14.82
C ASN A 220 11.43 -5.20 15.27
N LYS A 221 12.15 -6.24 15.73
CA LYS A 221 13.57 -6.17 16.15
C LYS A 221 14.46 -5.70 15.01
N LEU A 222 15.50 -4.93 15.38
CA LEU A 222 16.52 -4.42 14.46
C LEU A 222 17.80 -5.27 14.49
N MET A 223 18.45 -5.41 13.34
CA MET A 223 19.68 -6.17 13.10
C MET A 223 20.68 -5.33 12.29
N LYS A 224 21.98 -5.54 12.52
CA LYS A 224 23.06 -4.84 11.82
C LYS A 224 23.35 -5.38 10.40
N SER A 225 22.69 -6.46 9.96
CA SER A 225 22.90 -7.06 8.63
C SER A 225 21.76 -7.99 8.19
N VAL A 226 21.66 -8.21 6.88
CA VAL A 226 20.74 -9.22 6.30
C VAL A 226 21.05 -10.64 6.79
N ARG A 227 22.30 -10.99 7.07
CA ARG A 227 22.65 -12.32 7.61
C ARG A 227 22.00 -12.52 8.99
N ALA A 228 22.12 -11.52 9.87
CA ALA A 228 21.49 -11.54 11.19
C ALA A 228 19.94 -11.54 11.10
N LEU A 229 19.35 -10.79 10.16
CA LEU A 229 17.91 -10.85 9.90
C LEU A 229 17.47 -12.24 9.41
N ASN A 230 18.20 -12.86 8.49
CA ASN A 230 17.83 -14.14 7.89
C ASN A 230 17.92 -15.32 8.87
N SER A 231 18.91 -15.32 9.77
CA SER A 231 18.99 -16.27 10.89
C SER A 231 17.90 -16.03 11.93
N HIS A 232 17.64 -14.77 12.31
CA HIS A 232 16.54 -14.48 13.22
C HIS A 232 15.18 -14.91 12.64
N ASN A 233 14.94 -14.67 11.35
CA ASN A 233 13.69 -15.02 10.68
C ASN A 233 13.46 -16.53 10.49
N THR A 234 14.42 -17.40 10.84
CA THR A 234 14.19 -18.86 10.97
C THR A 234 13.87 -19.29 12.40
N GLU A 235 14.03 -18.39 13.38
CA GLU A 235 13.88 -18.65 14.83
C GLU A 235 12.86 -17.67 15.46
N CYS A 236 12.09 -16.94 14.64
CA CYS A 236 11.23 -15.86 15.09
C CYS A 236 9.85 -16.36 15.54
N THR A 237 9.75 -16.76 16.82
CA THR A 237 8.51 -17.22 17.45
C THR A 237 7.37 -16.20 17.39
N ALA A 238 7.66 -14.89 17.24
CA ALA A 238 6.64 -13.85 17.03
C ALA A 238 5.87 -13.98 15.70
N GLY A 239 6.23 -14.92 14.82
CA GLY A 239 5.44 -15.28 13.64
C GLY A 239 4.22 -16.18 13.96
N GLU A 240 4.13 -16.77 15.14
CA GLU A 240 3.03 -17.66 15.52
C GLU A 240 1.78 -16.87 15.94
N ILE A 241 0.96 -16.55 14.93
CA ILE A 241 -0.47 -16.22 15.03
C ILE A 241 -0.84 -15.20 16.13
N THR A 242 -0.39 -13.95 15.95
CA THR A 242 -1.36 -12.87 16.16
C THR A 242 -2.21 -12.78 14.89
N LEU A 243 -3.42 -13.35 14.92
CA LEU A 243 -4.42 -13.09 13.88
C LEU A 243 -4.89 -11.64 14.04
N CYS A 244 -4.13 -10.71 13.49
CA CYS A 244 -4.58 -9.35 13.24
C CYS A 244 -5.67 -9.41 12.16
N ILE A 245 -6.89 -9.76 12.58
CA ILE A 245 -8.12 -9.25 11.96
C ILE A 245 -7.84 -7.75 11.73
N PRO A 246 -7.85 -7.26 10.48
CA PRO A 246 -7.44 -5.89 10.23
C PRO A 246 -8.44 -4.95 10.91
N THR A 247 -8.03 -4.42 12.06
CA THR A 247 -8.73 -3.33 12.75
C THR A 247 -8.54 -2.08 11.90
N GLY A 248 -9.40 -1.97 10.88
CA GLY A 248 -9.33 -0.96 9.84
C GLY A 248 -9.13 0.43 10.45
N TYR A 249 -8.23 1.21 9.84
CA TYR A 249 -7.77 2.46 10.43
C TYR A 249 -8.95 3.37 10.79
N ILE A 250 -9.18 3.55 12.10
CA ILE A 250 -10.19 4.49 12.60
C ILE A 250 -9.63 5.90 12.38
N LEU A 251 -9.94 6.47 11.23
CA LEU A 251 -9.60 7.85 10.88
C LEU A 251 -10.47 8.83 11.68
N ARG A 252 -10.13 9.05 12.96
CA ARG A 252 -10.52 10.27 13.67
C ARG A 252 -9.78 11.45 13.05
N LEU A 253 -10.48 12.58 12.86
CA LEU A 253 -9.95 13.70 12.07
C LEU A 253 -8.69 14.35 12.66
N ASP A 254 -8.49 14.21 13.98
CA ASP A 254 -7.37 14.74 14.77
C ASP A 254 -5.96 14.38 14.21
N LEU A 255 -5.86 13.37 13.33
CA LEU A 255 -4.58 12.79 12.85
C LEU A 255 -4.37 12.84 11.32
N PHE A 256 -5.22 13.54 10.55
CA PHE A 256 -5.17 13.55 9.08
C PHE A 256 -3.83 14.02 8.46
N SER A 257 -2.99 14.74 9.19
CA SER A 257 -1.81 15.44 8.68
C SER A 257 -0.57 14.59 8.36
N LYS A 258 -0.49 13.31 8.80
CA LYS A 258 0.75 12.52 8.73
C LYS A 258 0.80 11.40 7.68
N SER A 259 -0.33 10.84 7.27
CA SER A 259 -0.34 9.52 6.59
C SER A 259 -0.48 9.53 5.07
N LEU A 260 -0.92 10.64 4.44
CA LEU A 260 -1.26 10.68 3.02
C LEU A 260 -0.59 11.85 2.28
N LYS A 261 0.69 11.68 1.90
CA LYS A 261 1.41 12.66 1.07
C LYS A 261 1.09 12.60 -0.43
N MET A 262 0.43 11.54 -0.90
CA MET A 262 0.04 11.40 -2.32
C MET A 262 -1.18 12.25 -2.74
N PHE A 263 -2.00 12.74 -1.80
CA PHE A 263 -3.32 13.32 -2.08
C PHE A 263 -3.48 14.77 -1.60
N THR A 264 -2.40 15.55 -1.55
CA THR A 264 -2.35 16.90 -0.92
C THR A 264 -3.36 17.91 -1.47
N SER A 265 -3.72 17.86 -2.76
CA SER A 265 -4.74 18.74 -3.38
C SER A 265 -6.18 18.24 -3.23
N GLN A 266 -6.37 16.98 -2.81
CA GLN A 266 -7.69 16.34 -2.73
C GLN A 266 -8.16 16.17 -1.28
N LEU A 267 -7.21 16.09 -0.33
CA LEU A 267 -7.49 16.18 1.11
C LEU A 267 -8.27 17.45 1.48
N MET A 268 -8.04 18.58 0.82
CA MET A 268 -8.83 19.80 1.00
C MET A 268 -10.32 19.57 0.66
N LYS A 269 -10.63 18.93 -0.47
CA LYS A 269 -12.01 18.62 -0.86
C LYS A 269 -12.71 17.67 0.12
N ILE A 270 -11.97 16.71 0.70
CA ILE A 270 -12.50 15.84 1.76
C ILE A 270 -12.83 16.67 3.01
N ASP A 271 -11.90 17.53 3.44
CA ASP A 271 -12.06 18.33 4.66
C ASP A 271 -13.21 19.34 4.52
N ASP A 272 -13.37 19.99 3.36
CA ASP A 272 -14.49 20.87 3.04
C ASP A 272 -15.85 20.15 3.04
N ILE A 273 -15.93 18.96 2.44
CA ILE A 273 -17.15 18.14 2.41
C ILE A 273 -17.50 17.64 3.82
N ILE A 274 -16.51 17.21 4.62
CA ILE A 274 -16.76 16.83 6.02
C ILE A 274 -17.20 18.04 6.86
N ARG A 275 -16.63 19.24 6.63
CA ARG A 275 -17.07 20.48 7.31
C ARG A 275 -18.53 20.83 7.00
N THR A 276 -19.01 20.52 5.80
CA THR A 276 -20.39 20.80 5.37
C THR A 276 -21.44 19.92 6.10
N LEU A 277 -21.04 18.77 6.66
CA LEU A 277 -21.94 17.76 7.24
C LEU A 277 -22.19 17.91 8.77
N LEU A 278 -22.07 19.12 9.37
CA LEU A 278 -21.83 19.33 10.83
C LEU A 278 -22.83 20.18 11.66
N TYR A 279 -24.13 19.87 11.76
CA TYR A 279 -25.12 20.63 12.60
C TYR A 279 -25.13 20.28 14.16
N LEU A 280 -26.21 20.04 14.94
CA LEU A 280 -26.14 19.60 16.39
C LEU A 280 -27.39 18.80 16.97
N ILE A 281 -27.41 17.46 17.12
CA ILE A 281 -28.60 16.63 17.51
C ILE A 281 -29.41 17.14 18.72
N VAL A 282 -30.74 17.24 18.60
CA VAL A 282 -31.66 17.70 19.68
C VAL A 282 -33.04 17.00 19.67
N LYS A 283 -33.46 16.55 20.85
CA LYS A 283 -34.83 16.19 21.24
C LYS A 283 -35.61 17.46 21.58
N ARG A 284 -36.88 17.57 21.17
CA ARG A 284 -37.74 18.71 21.56
C ARG A 284 -38.23 18.60 23.00
#